data_AF-A0A194PJZ0-F1
#
_entry.id   AF-A0A194PJZ0-F1
#
_cell.length_a   1.000
_cell.length_b   1.000
_cell.length_c   1.000
_cell.angle_alpha   90.00
_cell.angle_beta   90.00
_cell.angle_gamma   90.00
#
_symmetry.space_group_name_H-M   'P 1'
#
loop_
_entity.id
_entity.type
_entity.pdbx_description
1 polymer ?
#
loop_
_entity_poly.entity_id
_entity_poly.type
_entity_poly.pdbx_seq_one_letter_code
_entity_poly.pdbx_strand_id
1 'polypeptide(L)'
;MAGWMFVRNLKNGMDLTEIWHGKMAPNTDRKQTSFPHLKYPIYRDNDPKTAYQWLKGKHQLDGAEGLWRIHDSLYDLTDLISSHPGGSQWITITKGTDITEAFETHHLLGVAETLLPKYFVKNVDTPRNSPFTFKEDGFYKTLKSKIQKKYQELPKDLRRKSDLATDFLLFSLLVSSLASSYMWKADYVLGGIATVVTGYILSALTTAAHNYFHRADNWRMYLFNFSGMSYEDWRISHALSHHLHTNTVNDLELSMLEPFLQYMPAKDKPIWAQMASFYYPIIFAFATIGMFVIELFTAIINMDGKKLSWANAIQFFLPLWMWCFGGLSLSYTLLLWFTITVINSIFFMCFGLTAGHHSHHNFFDGDIPRDEYYDWGIHQLDTVSERVDETDNHFKSLTQVGKRAAGTPRCSTTPMDISNTRGTADALPAFEVVIGLLLFFNDIAIN
;
A
#
# COMPACT_ATOMS: atom_id res chain seq x y z
N MET A 1 -5.57 -3.17 -25.51
CA MET A 1 -4.21 -3.36 -24.95
C MET A 1 -4.03 -4.74 -24.30
N ALA A 2 -5.03 -5.30 -23.60
CA ALA A 2 -5.07 -6.73 -23.20
C ALA A 2 -4.88 -7.72 -24.38
N GLY A 3 -5.33 -7.35 -25.58
CA GLY A 3 -5.15 -8.17 -26.78
C GLY A 3 -3.70 -8.35 -27.25
N TRP A 4 -2.75 -7.49 -26.87
CA TRP A 4 -1.37 -7.59 -27.38
C TRP A 4 -0.54 -8.62 -26.60
N MET A 5 -0.75 -8.74 -25.28
CA MET A 5 -0.23 -9.86 -24.48
C MET A 5 -0.84 -11.19 -24.94
N PHE A 6 -2.12 -11.18 -25.33
CA PHE A 6 -2.83 -12.34 -25.87
C PHE A 6 -2.21 -12.85 -27.20
N VAL A 7 -1.83 -11.93 -28.10
CA VAL A 7 -1.29 -12.27 -29.43
C VAL A 7 0.16 -12.76 -29.40
N ARG A 8 0.99 -12.28 -28.46
CA ARG A 8 2.39 -12.76 -28.34
C ARG A 8 2.45 -14.23 -27.92
N ASN A 9 1.52 -14.69 -27.08
CA ASN A 9 1.50 -16.05 -26.54
C ASN A 9 0.85 -17.07 -27.49
N LEU A 10 -0.12 -16.65 -28.32
CA LEU A 10 -0.70 -17.51 -29.37
C LEU A 10 0.30 -17.91 -30.45
N LYS A 11 1.33 -17.09 -30.73
CA LYS A 11 2.39 -17.43 -31.70
C LYS A 11 3.31 -18.58 -31.25
N ASN A 12 3.30 -18.92 -29.96
CA ASN A 12 4.16 -19.96 -29.38
C ASN A 12 3.43 -21.29 -29.12
N GLY A 13 2.18 -21.45 -29.58
CA GLY A 13 1.47 -22.74 -29.50
C GLY A 13 1.05 -23.18 -28.09
N MET A 14 1.01 -22.28 -27.11
CA MET A 14 0.52 -22.59 -25.76
C MET A 14 -1.00 -22.65 -25.70
N ASP A 15 -1.53 -23.68 -25.03
CA ASP A 15 -2.96 -23.82 -24.72
C ASP A 15 -3.43 -22.69 -23.79
N LEU A 16 -4.66 -22.23 -23.98
CA LEU A 16 -5.30 -21.21 -23.14
C LEU A 16 -5.37 -21.66 -21.67
N THR A 17 -5.35 -22.95 -21.36
CA THR A 17 -5.26 -23.39 -19.95
C THR A 17 -3.84 -23.27 -19.37
N GLU A 18 -2.79 -23.36 -20.19
CA GLU A 18 -1.39 -23.21 -19.74
C GLU A 18 -1.00 -21.74 -19.56
N ILE A 19 -1.52 -20.85 -20.41
CA ILE A 19 -1.30 -19.40 -20.36
C ILE A 19 -1.81 -18.80 -19.03
N TRP A 20 -2.90 -19.33 -18.49
CA TRP A 20 -3.54 -18.82 -17.27
C TRP A 20 -3.13 -19.55 -16.00
N HIS A 21 -2.59 -20.78 -16.12
CA HIS A 21 -2.04 -21.49 -14.98
C HIS A 21 -0.56 -21.19 -14.72
N GLY A 22 0.15 -20.47 -15.59
CA GLY A 22 1.42 -19.81 -15.27
C GLY A 22 2.39 -20.67 -14.47
N LYS A 23 2.45 -21.99 -14.74
CA LYS A 23 3.35 -22.91 -14.03
C LYS A 23 4.70 -22.95 -14.74
N MET A 24 5.37 -21.81 -14.84
CA MET A 24 6.81 -21.91 -14.61
C MET A 24 6.93 -22.32 -13.15
N ALA A 25 7.47 -23.51 -12.89
CA ALA A 25 7.75 -23.94 -11.53
C ALA A 25 8.52 -22.80 -10.84
N PRO A 26 8.07 -22.32 -9.66
CA PRO A 26 8.73 -21.19 -9.04
C PRO A 26 10.20 -21.51 -8.83
N ASN A 27 11.08 -20.61 -9.25
CA ASN A 27 12.51 -20.77 -9.01
C ASN A 27 12.79 -20.45 -7.53
N THR A 28 12.72 -21.47 -6.67
CA THR A 28 12.92 -21.37 -5.23
C THR A 28 14.36 -20.99 -4.84
N ASP A 29 15.29 -21.11 -5.79
CA ASP A 29 16.71 -20.82 -5.59
C ASP A 29 17.07 -19.39 -6.01
N ARG A 30 16.16 -18.66 -6.67
CA ARG A 30 16.38 -17.26 -7.06
C ARG A 30 16.58 -16.39 -5.82
N LYS A 31 17.59 -15.53 -5.89
CA LYS A 31 17.97 -14.58 -4.84
C LYS A 31 17.61 -13.14 -5.22
N GLN A 32 17.51 -12.27 -4.22
CA GLN A 32 17.29 -10.84 -4.42
C GLN A 32 18.59 -10.17 -4.89
N THR A 33 18.48 -8.99 -5.52
CA THR A 33 19.67 -8.32 -6.07
C THR A 33 20.43 -7.57 -4.99
N SER A 34 19.73 -6.75 -4.19
CA SER A 34 20.35 -6.01 -3.09
C SER A 34 20.64 -6.91 -1.88
N PHE A 35 19.84 -7.96 -1.68
CA PHE A 35 19.94 -8.89 -0.55
C PHE A 35 20.15 -10.34 -1.02
N PRO A 36 21.35 -10.70 -1.50
CA PRO A 36 21.60 -12.00 -2.16
C PRO A 36 21.49 -13.22 -1.22
N HIS A 37 21.52 -13.01 0.11
CA HIS A 37 21.25 -14.09 1.07
C HIS A 37 19.75 -14.45 1.14
N LEU A 38 18.86 -13.49 0.86
CA LEU A 38 17.40 -13.66 0.91
C LEU A 38 16.84 -14.33 -0.34
N LYS A 39 15.77 -15.09 -0.15
CA LYS A 39 15.02 -15.70 -1.25
C LYS A 39 14.19 -14.65 -1.97
N TYR A 40 14.12 -14.79 -3.29
CA TYR A 40 13.23 -14.00 -4.13
C TYR A 40 11.76 -14.42 -3.91
N PRO A 41 10.79 -13.49 -3.90
CA PRO A 41 9.39 -13.85 -3.69
C PRO A 41 8.85 -14.75 -4.82
N ILE A 42 8.39 -15.95 -4.43
CA ILE A 42 8.08 -17.08 -5.31
C ILE A 42 7.08 -16.74 -6.42
N TYR A 43 6.08 -15.90 -6.14
CA TYR A 43 4.98 -15.58 -7.07
C TYR A 43 5.00 -14.14 -7.57
N ARG A 44 6.05 -13.37 -7.30
CA ARG A 44 6.09 -11.95 -7.67
C ARG A 44 5.92 -11.71 -9.18
N ASP A 45 6.46 -12.60 -10.00
CA ASP A 45 6.43 -12.46 -11.46
C ASP A 45 5.25 -13.19 -12.12
N ASN A 46 4.36 -13.81 -11.32
CA ASN A 46 3.20 -14.52 -11.82
C ASN A 46 2.04 -13.55 -12.03
N ASP A 47 1.34 -13.69 -13.16
CA ASP A 47 0.13 -12.93 -13.44
C ASP A 47 -1.14 -13.78 -13.15
N PRO A 48 -2.28 -13.12 -12.80
CA PRO A 48 -2.37 -11.73 -12.39
C PRO A 48 -1.74 -11.52 -10.99
N LYS A 49 -0.95 -10.45 -10.82
CA LYS A 49 -0.34 -10.10 -9.53
C LYS A 49 -1.40 -9.70 -8.53
N THR A 50 -1.52 -10.43 -7.42
CA THR A 50 -2.56 -10.22 -6.40
C THR A 50 -2.00 -10.25 -4.99
N ALA A 51 -2.72 -9.59 -4.08
CA ALA A 51 -2.49 -9.66 -2.63
C ALA A 51 -2.44 -11.11 -2.09
N TYR A 52 -3.33 -11.98 -2.57
CA TYR A 52 -3.42 -13.37 -2.12
C TYR A 52 -2.24 -14.23 -2.60
N GLN A 53 -1.77 -14.01 -3.84
CA GLN A 53 -0.53 -14.65 -4.30
C GLN A 53 0.69 -14.20 -3.50
N TRP A 54 0.75 -12.92 -3.12
CA TRP A 54 1.81 -12.40 -2.26
C TRP A 54 1.81 -13.11 -0.89
N LEU A 55 0.65 -13.20 -0.23
CA LEU A 55 0.49 -13.95 1.03
C LEU A 55 0.86 -15.43 0.89
N LYS A 56 0.43 -16.07 -0.20
CA LYS A 56 0.78 -17.47 -0.51
C LYS A 56 2.29 -17.67 -0.66
N GLY A 57 2.99 -16.72 -1.27
CA GLY A 57 4.45 -16.72 -1.39
C GLY A 57 5.12 -16.56 -0.03
N LYS A 58 4.64 -15.62 0.79
CA LYS A 58 5.10 -15.41 2.17
C LYS A 58 4.93 -16.67 3.02
N HIS A 59 3.77 -17.33 2.94
CA HIS A 59 3.49 -18.58 3.64
C HIS A 59 4.52 -19.68 3.38
N GLN A 60 5.02 -19.77 2.15
CA GLN A 60 6.01 -20.77 1.75
C GLN A 60 7.45 -20.41 2.17
N LEU A 61 7.74 -19.13 2.35
CA LEU A 61 9.11 -18.62 2.58
C LEU A 61 9.41 -18.24 4.02
N ASP A 62 8.40 -17.89 4.80
CA ASP A 62 8.57 -17.25 6.10
C ASP A 62 8.89 -18.22 7.26
N GLY A 63 8.70 -19.53 7.04
CA GLY A 63 8.99 -20.55 8.05
C GLY A 63 8.07 -20.46 9.27
N ALA A 64 6.83 -19.99 9.09
CA ALA A 64 5.88 -19.81 10.19
C ALA A 64 5.08 -21.08 10.54
N GLU A 65 5.27 -22.18 9.80
CA GLU A 65 4.66 -23.50 10.06
C GLU A 65 3.12 -23.49 10.25
N GLY A 66 2.42 -22.59 9.55
CA GLY A 66 0.97 -22.43 9.70
C GLY A 66 0.51 -21.65 10.94
N LEU A 67 1.46 -21.17 11.74
CA LEU A 67 1.29 -20.27 12.89
C LEU A 67 1.70 -18.84 12.50
N TRP A 68 1.81 -17.93 13.47
CA TRP A 68 2.34 -16.59 13.25
C TRP A 68 3.77 -16.54 13.76
N ARG A 69 4.71 -16.12 12.91
CA ARG A 69 6.10 -15.91 13.32
C ARG A 69 6.32 -14.45 13.70
N ILE A 70 6.90 -14.22 14.88
CA ILE A 70 7.40 -12.91 15.32
C ILE A 70 8.82 -13.14 15.82
N HIS A 71 9.79 -12.48 15.19
CA HIS A 71 11.22 -12.73 15.36
C HIS A 71 11.55 -14.22 15.14
N ASP A 72 12.17 -14.86 16.12
CA ASP A 72 12.60 -16.26 16.07
C ASP A 72 11.67 -17.17 16.88
N SER A 73 10.40 -16.80 16.99
CA SER A 73 9.39 -17.54 17.75
C SER A 73 8.07 -17.67 16.98
N LEU A 74 7.38 -18.80 17.18
CA LEU A 74 6.03 -19.06 16.69
C LEU A 74 5.00 -18.89 17.79
N TYR A 75 3.87 -18.31 17.41
CA TYR A 75 2.74 -18.02 18.27
C TYR A 75 1.45 -18.56 17.66
N ASP A 76 0.57 -19.12 18.49
CA ASP A 76 -0.81 -19.43 18.09
C ASP A 76 -1.73 -18.28 18.51
N LEU A 77 -2.03 -17.40 17.56
CA LEU A 77 -2.89 -16.24 17.77
C LEU A 77 -4.37 -16.52 17.46
N THR A 78 -4.77 -17.79 17.31
CA THR A 78 -6.13 -18.17 16.90
C THR A 78 -7.20 -17.56 17.83
N ASP A 79 -7.00 -17.65 19.14
CA ASP A 79 -7.95 -17.11 20.14
C ASP A 79 -7.94 -15.57 20.20
N LEU A 80 -6.89 -14.93 19.66
CA LEU A 80 -6.78 -13.47 19.61
C LEU A 80 -7.56 -12.89 18.42
N ILE A 81 -7.85 -13.66 17.37
CA ILE A 81 -8.46 -13.15 16.13
C ILE A 81 -9.72 -12.32 16.40
N SER A 82 -10.67 -12.84 17.18
CA SER A 82 -11.95 -12.16 17.43
C SER A 82 -11.86 -11.02 18.44
N SER A 83 -10.77 -10.94 19.21
CA SER A 83 -10.59 -9.96 20.30
C SER A 83 -9.47 -8.96 20.02
N HIS A 84 -8.81 -9.06 18.87
CA HIS A 84 -7.71 -8.18 18.50
C HIS A 84 -8.21 -6.73 18.33
N PRO A 85 -7.68 -5.76 19.10
CA PRO A 85 -8.12 -4.36 19.04
C PRO A 85 -7.99 -3.71 17.66
N GLY A 86 -7.04 -4.17 16.84
CA GLY A 86 -6.85 -3.68 15.48
C GLY A 86 -7.81 -4.24 14.45
N GLY A 87 -8.72 -5.12 14.83
CA GLY A 87 -9.60 -5.84 13.93
C GLY A 87 -9.09 -7.24 13.60
N SER A 88 -10.04 -8.13 13.31
CA SER A 88 -9.80 -9.56 13.10
C SER A 88 -9.11 -9.88 11.78
N GLN A 89 -9.28 -9.01 10.77
CA GLN A 89 -8.78 -9.26 9.42
C GLN A 89 -7.26 -9.41 9.40
N TRP A 90 -6.53 -8.54 10.10
CA TRP A 90 -5.06 -8.55 10.12
C TRP A 90 -4.46 -9.88 10.58
N ILE A 91 -4.99 -10.44 11.67
CA ILE A 91 -4.51 -11.71 12.20
C ILE A 91 -4.96 -12.86 11.30
N THR A 92 -6.19 -12.80 10.78
CA THR A 92 -6.75 -13.84 9.91
C THR A 92 -5.96 -14.00 8.60
N ILE A 93 -5.68 -12.90 7.90
CA ILE A 93 -5.03 -12.94 6.57
C ILE A 93 -3.54 -13.27 6.65
N THR A 94 -2.89 -13.00 7.78
CA THR A 94 -1.45 -13.25 7.99
C THR A 94 -1.15 -14.60 8.64
N LYS A 95 -2.17 -15.45 8.83
CA LYS A 95 -1.94 -16.79 9.38
C LYS A 95 -0.96 -17.56 8.52
N GLY A 96 0.07 -18.10 9.15
CA GLY A 96 1.13 -18.83 8.46
C GLY A 96 2.19 -17.94 7.82
N THR A 97 2.32 -16.67 8.18
CA THR A 97 3.41 -15.78 7.71
C THR A 97 4.27 -15.25 8.86
N ASP A 98 5.42 -14.68 8.51
CA ASP A 98 6.23 -13.86 9.42
C ASP A 98 5.63 -12.45 9.46
N ILE A 99 5.19 -12.04 10.63
CA ILE A 99 4.53 -10.76 10.91
C ILE A 99 5.38 -9.84 11.78
N THR A 100 6.69 -10.07 11.86
CA THR A 100 7.57 -9.30 12.75
C THR A 100 7.55 -7.81 12.45
N GLU A 101 7.70 -7.41 11.18
CA GLU A 101 7.66 -6.00 10.79
C GLU A 101 6.30 -5.39 11.13
N ALA A 102 5.20 -6.10 10.87
CA ALA A 102 3.86 -5.62 11.22
C ALA A 102 3.70 -5.46 12.73
N PHE A 103 4.12 -6.46 13.51
CA PHE A 103 4.07 -6.45 14.97
C PHE A 103 4.86 -5.27 15.56
N GLU A 104 6.10 -5.07 15.10
CA GLU A 104 6.99 -4.03 15.62
C GLU A 104 6.52 -2.61 15.28
N THR A 105 5.86 -2.44 14.13
CA THR A 105 5.43 -1.15 13.57
C THR A 105 4.03 -0.72 13.97
N HIS A 106 3.14 -1.65 14.30
CA HIS A 106 1.75 -1.34 14.63
C HIS A 106 1.46 -1.27 16.12
N HIS A 107 2.37 -1.77 16.98
CA HIS A 107 2.20 -1.75 18.43
C HIS A 107 3.19 -0.80 19.10
N LEU A 108 2.77 0.42 19.46
CA LEU A 108 3.63 1.43 20.09
C LEU A 108 3.65 1.32 21.63
N LEU A 109 2.58 0.84 22.24
CA LEU A 109 2.31 1.03 23.68
C LEU A 109 2.87 -0.07 24.59
N GLY A 110 3.52 -1.11 24.07
CA GLY A 110 4.08 -2.20 24.87
C GLY A 110 3.07 -3.26 25.33
N VAL A 111 1.77 -3.03 25.14
CA VAL A 111 0.71 -3.95 25.62
C VAL A 111 0.78 -5.29 24.89
N ALA A 112 1.02 -5.27 23.58
CA ALA A 112 1.09 -6.48 22.77
C ALA A 112 2.24 -7.39 23.23
N GLU A 113 3.40 -6.79 23.52
CA GLU A 113 4.59 -7.46 24.02
C GLU A 113 4.35 -8.17 25.36
N THR A 114 3.51 -7.60 26.24
CA THR A 114 3.15 -8.25 27.53
C THR A 114 2.17 -9.41 27.38
N LEU A 115 1.33 -9.41 26.34
CA LEU A 115 0.33 -10.45 26.10
C LEU A 115 0.88 -11.60 25.27
N LEU A 116 1.87 -11.31 24.42
CA LEU A 116 2.43 -12.25 23.46
C LEU A 116 2.92 -13.58 24.07
N PRO A 117 3.56 -13.63 25.27
CA PRO A 117 3.99 -14.89 25.88
C PRO A 117 2.88 -15.92 26.12
N LYS A 118 1.62 -15.47 26.24
CA LYS A 118 0.46 -16.38 26.43
C LYS A 118 0.20 -17.27 25.22
N TYR A 119 0.62 -16.83 24.04
CA TYR A 119 0.39 -17.49 22.77
C TYR A 119 1.63 -18.22 22.25
N PHE A 120 2.73 -18.22 23.01
CA PHE A 120 3.99 -18.81 22.59
C PHE A 120 3.89 -20.33 22.41
N VAL A 121 4.42 -20.82 21.29
CA VAL A 121 4.45 -22.26 20.98
C VAL A 121 5.89 -22.79 21.07
N LYS A 122 6.81 -22.23 20.28
CA LYS A 122 8.22 -22.64 20.23
C LYS A 122 9.10 -21.60 19.57
N ASN A 123 10.41 -21.76 19.74
CA ASN A 123 11.42 -21.02 18.96
C ASN A 123 11.67 -21.68 17.59
N VAL A 124 12.22 -20.90 16.67
CA VAL A 124 12.58 -21.31 15.31
C VAL A 124 14.02 -20.92 15.02
N ASP A 125 14.85 -21.89 14.65
CA ASP A 125 16.26 -21.65 14.35
C ASP A 125 16.50 -21.26 12.88
N THR A 126 15.50 -21.44 12.00
CA THR A 126 15.63 -21.03 10.59
C THR A 126 15.63 -19.51 10.47
N PRO A 127 16.60 -18.89 9.78
CA PRO A 127 16.64 -17.45 9.60
C PRO A 127 15.35 -16.89 8.97
N ARG A 128 15.02 -15.64 9.31
CA ARG A 128 13.91 -14.90 8.69
C ARG A 128 14.24 -14.57 7.23
N ASN A 129 13.23 -14.54 6.36
CA ASN A 129 13.39 -14.07 4.98
C ASN A 129 13.13 -12.55 4.88
N SER A 130 13.85 -11.77 5.69
CA SER A 130 13.75 -10.31 5.76
C SER A 130 15.12 -9.70 6.07
N PRO A 131 15.49 -8.56 5.46
CA PRO A 131 16.76 -7.89 5.76
C PRO A 131 16.68 -7.02 7.02
N PHE A 132 15.49 -6.88 7.61
CA PHE A 132 15.24 -5.86 8.62
C PHE A 132 15.48 -6.34 10.04
N THR A 133 16.12 -5.48 10.82
CA THR A 133 16.38 -5.69 12.25
C THR A 133 15.63 -4.67 13.10
N PHE A 134 15.32 -5.07 14.33
CA PHE A 134 14.63 -4.27 15.34
C PHE A 134 15.43 -4.31 16.66
N LYS A 135 16.73 -4.03 16.60
CA LYS A 135 17.62 -4.05 17.77
C LYS A 135 17.15 -3.03 18.81
N GLU A 136 17.19 -3.41 20.09
CA GLU A 136 16.69 -2.56 21.20
C GLU A 136 17.44 -1.23 21.32
N ASP A 137 18.73 -1.20 20.98
CA ASP A 137 19.58 0.00 20.90
C ASP A 137 19.63 0.60 19.48
N GLY A 138 18.85 0.06 18.53
CA GLY A 138 18.75 0.51 17.15
C GLY A 138 17.99 1.83 17.00
N PHE A 139 18.06 2.39 15.78
CA PHE A 139 17.42 3.64 15.43
C PHE A 139 15.90 3.54 15.60
N TYR A 140 15.28 2.50 15.06
CA TYR A 140 13.82 2.34 15.09
C TYR A 140 13.28 2.22 16.52
N LYS A 141 13.85 1.35 17.36
CA LYS A 141 13.39 1.17 18.76
C LYS A 141 13.61 2.44 19.59
N THR A 142 14.72 3.14 19.37
CA THR A 142 14.97 4.46 19.99
C THR A 142 13.90 5.47 19.58
N LEU A 143 13.54 5.50 18.30
CA LEU A 143 12.52 6.40 17.77
C LEU A 143 11.14 6.05 18.33
N LYS A 144 10.74 4.78 18.27
CA LYS A 144 9.51 4.24 18.87
C LYS A 144 9.35 4.68 20.33
N SER A 145 10.40 4.54 21.15
CA SER A 145 10.38 4.97 22.57
C SER A 145 10.15 6.48 22.75
N LYS A 146 10.80 7.32 21.92
CA LYS A 146 10.60 8.78 21.98
C LYS A 146 9.16 9.17 21.60
N ILE A 147 8.60 8.50 20.61
CA ILE A 147 7.26 8.76 20.09
C ILE A 147 6.21 8.30 21.10
N GLN A 148 6.40 7.16 21.73
CA GLN A 148 5.52 6.67 22.80
C GLN A 148 5.35 7.73 23.91
N LYS A 149 6.43 8.41 24.30
CA LYS A 149 6.38 9.51 25.29
C LYS A 149 5.56 10.70 24.79
N LYS A 150 5.73 11.07 23.51
CA LYS A 150 4.99 12.17 22.88
C LYS A 150 3.53 11.84 22.61
N TYR A 151 3.21 10.59 22.31
CA TYR A 151 1.85 10.13 22.05
C TYR A 151 0.92 10.40 23.23
N GLN A 152 1.42 10.27 24.46
CA GLN A 152 0.66 10.52 25.69
C GLN A 152 0.27 12.00 25.86
N GLU A 153 0.96 12.92 25.20
CA GLU A 153 0.70 14.37 25.24
C GLU A 153 -0.36 14.80 24.21
N LEU A 154 -0.74 13.91 23.27
CA LEU A 154 -1.61 14.26 22.16
C LEU A 154 -3.09 14.42 22.58
N PRO A 155 -3.82 15.40 22.00
CA PRO A 155 -5.26 15.52 22.21
C PRO A 155 -6.01 14.27 21.76
N LYS A 156 -6.99 13.82 22.56
CA LYS A 156 -7.77 12.61 22.25
C LYS A 156 -8.67 12.76 21.01
N ASP A 157 -8.99 14.00 20.62
CA ASP A 157 -9.92 14.33 19.55
C ASP A 157 -9.23 14.71 18.22
N LEU A 158 -7.92 14.51 18.09
CA LEU A 158 -7.14 14.81 16.87
C LEU A 158 -7.78 14.26 15.58
N ARG A 159 -8.48 13.13 15.68
CA ARG A 159 -9.11 12.44 14.55
C ARG A 159 -10.36 13.15 14.01
N ARG A 160 -11.05 13.93 14.84
CA ARG A 160 -12.35 14.52 14.51
C ARG A 160 -12.29 15.37 13.23
N LYS A 161 -11.17 16.08 13.03
CA LYS A 161 -10.97 16.91 11.84
C LYS A 161 -10.89 16.07 10.56
N SER A 162 -10.18 14.94 10.59
CA SER A 162 -10.09 14.01 9.45
C SER A 162 -11.42 13.31 9.18
N ASP A 163 -12.16 12.94 10.24
CA ASP A 163 -13.47 12.31 10.12
C ASP A 163 -14.47 13.24 9.44
N LEU A 164 -14.58 14.49 9.92
CA LEU A 164 -15.47 15.49 9.33
C LEU A 164 -15.09 15.82 7.88
N ALA A 165 -13.79 15.90 7.57
CA ALA A 165 -13.32 16.15 6.21
C ALA A 165 -13.66 14.98 5.28
N THR A 166 -13.50 13.74 5.73
CA THR A 166 -13.82 12.53 4.95
C THR A 166 -15.32 12.40 4.71
N ASP A 167 -16.14 12.67 5.73
CA ASP A 167 -17.61 12.68 5.62
C ASP A 167 -18.09 13.78 4.66
N PHE A 168 -17.47 14.96 4.72
CA PHE A 168 -17.73 16.05 3.80
C PHE A 168 -17.35 15.70 2.36
N LEU A 169 -16.26 14.97 2.13
CA LEU A 169 -15.86 14.48 0.81
C LEU A 169 -16.86 13.46 0.27
N LEU A 170 -17.36 12.55 1.10
CA LEU A 170 -18.43 11.62 0.71
C LEU A 170 -19.70 12.37 0.32
N PHE A 171 -20.16 13.32 1.15
CA PHE A 171 -21.32 14.14 0.82
C PHE A 171 -21.11 14.93 -0.48
N SER A 172 -19.92 15.52 -0.65
CA SER A 172 -19.55 16.25 -1.86
C SER A 172 -19.55 15.36 -3.10
N LEU A 173 -19.10 14.11 -3.01
CA LEU A 173 -19.14 13.14 -4.11
C LEU A 173 -20.59 12.84 -4.52
N LEU A 174 -21.49 12.61 -3.57
CA LEU A 174 -22.89 12.29 -3.86
C LEU A 174 -23.62 13.48 -4.51
N VAL A 175 -23.37 14.70 -4.05
CA VAL A 175 -23.96 15.91 -4.62
C VAL A 175 -23.36 16.23 -6.00
N SER A 176 -22.04 16.21 -6.12
CA SER A 176 -21.34 16.55 -7.37
C SER A 176 -21.60 15.55 -8.49
N SER A 177 -21.75 14.26 -8.19
CA SER A 177 -22.10 13.24 -9.20
C SER A 177 -23.52 13.43 -9.79
N LEU A 178 -24.50 13.85 -8.98
CA LEU A 178 -25.81 14.25 -9.48
C LEU A 178 -25.72 15.55 -10.26
N ALA A 179 -25.04 16.56 -9.73
CA ALA A 179 -24.85 17.85 -10.40
C ALA A 179 -24.21 17.66 -11.78
N SER A 180 -23.18 16.83 -11.89
CA SER A 180 -22.54 16.45 -13.17
C SER A 180 -23.56 15.84 -14.13
N SER A 181 -24.40 14.90 -13.66
CA SER A 181 -25.47 14.30 -14.47
C SER A 181 -26.49 15.33 -14.98
N TYR A 182 -26.86 16.31 -14.15
CA TYR A 182 -27.74 17.41 -14.56
C TYR A 182 -27.06 18.37 -15.54
N MET A 183 -25.79 18.70 -15.31
CA MET A 183 -25.02 19.62 -16.14
C MET A 183 -24.79 19.05 -17.55
N TRP A 184 -24.55 17.74 -17.69
CA TRP A 184 -24.47 17.09 -19.01
C TRP A 184 -25.76 17.19 -19.85
N LYS A 185 -26.92 17.33 -19.21
CA LYS A 185 -28.19 17.56 -19.92
C LYS A 185 -28.36 19.03 -20.34
N ALA A 186 -27.77 19.95 -19.58
CA ALA A 186 -27.91 21.38 -19.80
C ALA A 186 -26.88 21.92 -20.79
N ASP A 187 -25.60 21.59 -20.58
CA ASP A 187 -24.47 22.09 -21.37
C ASP A 187 -23.27 21.14 -21.28
N TYR A 188 -22.69 20.79 -22.43
CA TYR A 188 -21.61 19.80 -22.50
C TYR A 188 -20.29 20.28 -21.90
N VAL A 189 -20.00 21.59 -21.92
CA VAL A 189 -18.79 22.17 -21.32
C VAL A 189 -18.92 22.11 -19.80
N LEU A 190 -20.05 22.56 -19.26
CA LEU A 190 -20.35 22.49 -17.83
C LEU A 190 -20.39 21.04 -17.32
N GLY A 191 -20.98 20.12 -18.09
CA GLY A 191 -20.95 18.68 -17.80
C GLY A 191 -19.52 18.14 -17.73
N GLY A 192 -18.69 18.48 -18.71
CA GLY A 192 -17.27 18.11 -18.74
C GLY A 192 -16.49 18.63 -17.52
N ILE A 193 -16.61 19.91 -17.19
CA ILE A 193 -15.97 20.52 -16.01
C ILE A 193 -16.44 19.83 -14.73
N ALA A 194 -17.75 19.63 -14.56
CA ALA A 194 -18.31 18.96 -13.39
C ALA A 194 -17.82 17.51 -13.25
N THR A 195 -17.58 16.82 -14.37
CA THR A 195 -17.02 15.46 -14.39
C THR A 195 -15.61 15.45 -13.81
N VAL A 196 -14.75 16.40 -14.24
CA VAL A 196 -13.38 16.54 -13.72
C VAL A 196 -13.37 16.84 -12.23
N VAL A 197 -14.22 17.79 -11.78
CA VAL A 197 -14.36 18.13 -10.37
C VAL A 197 -14.84 16.93 -9.55
N THR A 198 -15.84 16.19 -10.04
CA THR A 198 -16.35 14.98 -9.36
C THR A 198 -15.29 13.89 -9.28
N GLY A 199 -14.54 13.65 -10.36
CA GLY A 199 -13.41 12.70 -10.36
C GLY A 199 -12.30 13.08 -9.39
N TYR A 200 -11.99 14.37 -9.26
CA TYR A 200 -11.05 14.86 -8.25
C TYR A 200 -11.57 14.66 -6.83
N ILE A 201 -12.85 14.94 -6.56
CA ILE A 201 -13.49 14.68 -5.25
C ILE A 201 -13.43 13.18 -4.92
N LEU A 202 -13.70 12.30 -5.89
CA LEU A 202 -13.57 10.85 -5.70
C LEU A 202 -12.13 10.47 -5.36
N SER A 203 -11.13 11.05 -6.02
CA SER A 203 -9.72 10.83 -5.67
C SER A 203 -9.38 11.30 -4.27
N ALA A 204 -9.81 12.50 -3.89
CA ALA A 204 -9.61 13.04 -2.54
C ALA A 204 -10.28 12.16 -1.47
N LEU A 205 -11.50 11.68 -1.71
CA LEU A 205 -12.19 10.73 -0.83
C LEU A 205 -11.42 9.42 -0.72
N THR A 206 -10.93 8.90 -1.83
CA THR A 206 -10.15 7.66 -1.89
C THR A 206 -8.85 7.78 -1.08
N THR A 207 -8.10 8.86 -1.26
CA THR A 207 -6.88 9.14 -0.50
C THR A 207 -7.17 9.30 1.00
N ALA A 208 -8.25 10.00 1.35
CA ALA A 208 -8.67 10.15 2.74
C ALA A 208 -9.06 8.80 3.36
N ALA A 209 -9.86 8.01 2.66
CA ALA A 209 -10.31 6.68 3.07
C ALA A 209 -9.16 5.69 3.23
N HIS A 210 -8.07 5.84 2.48
CA HIS A 210 -6.88 4.99 2.60
C HIS A 210 -6.33 4.97 4.04
N ASN A 211 -6.38 6.11 4.73
CA ASN A 211 -5.90 6.23 6.10
C ASN A 211 -6.71 5.38 7.11
N TYR A 212 -7.94 5.04 6.75
CA TYR A 212 -8.86 4.33 7.64
C TYR A 212 -8.69 2.81 7.58
N PHE A 213 -8.18 2.25 6.48
CA PHE A 213 -7.94 0.81 6.43
C PHE A 213 -6.69 0.41 7.23
N HIS A 214 -5.76 1.34 7.52
CA HIS A 214 -4.61 1.11 8.41
C HIS A 214 -5.01 1.02 9.89
N ARG A 215 -6.26 1.34 10.22
CA ARG A 215 -6.79 1.38 11.59
C ARG A 215 -7.61 0.14 11.92
N ALA A 216 -8.07 0.09 13.17
CA ALA A 216 -9.16 -0.79 13.58
C ALA A 216 -10.37 -0.66 12.64
N ASP A 217 -11.09 -1.76 12.46
CA ASP A 217 -12.23 -1.84 11.54
C ASP A 217 -13.23 -0.71 11.80
N ASN A 218 -13.51 0.06 10.76
CA ASN A 218 -14.38 1.22 10.83
C ASN A 218 -15.09 1.42 9.49
N TRP A 219 -16.25 2.07 9.49
CA TRP A 219 -17.04 2.17 8.27
C TRP A 219 -16.40 3.04 7.17
N ARG A 220 -15.49 3.96 7.53
CA ARG A 220 -14.85 4.87 6.56
C ARG A 220 -13.81 4.16 5.69
N MET A 221 -13.27 3.02 6.13
CA MET A 221 -12.36 2.21 5.31
C MET A 221 -13.06 1.73 4.03
N TYR A 222 -14.36 1.44 4.10
CA TYR A 222 -15.16 0.99 2.96
C TYR A 222 -15.34 2.08 1.88
N LEU A 223 -15.14 3.35 2.22
CA LEU A 223 -15.23 4.45 1.26
C LEU A 223 -14.13 4.37 0.19
N PHE A 224 -13.02 3.68 0.49
CA PHE A 224 -11.96 3.39 -0.46
C PHE A 224 -12.48 2.63 -1.70
N ASN A 225 -13.51 1.79 -1.51
CA ASN A 225 -14.08 0.97 -2.58
C ASN A 225 -14.86 1.76 -3.63
N PHE A 226 -15.22 3.03 -3.38
CA PHE A 226 -15.81 3.88 -4.43
C PHE A 226 -14.86 4.11 -5.62
N SER A 227 -13.55 3.96 -5.42
CA SER A 227 -12.53 4.13 -6.46
C SER A 227 -12.42 2.96 -7.45
N GLY A 228 -13.06 1.82 -7.12
CA GLY A 228 -12.89 0.53 -7.78
C GLY A 228 -11.79 -0.35 -7.16
N MET A 229 -10.98 0.18 -6.25
CA MET A 229 -9.98 -0.60 -5.52
C MET A 229 -10.58 -1.26 -4.27
N SER A 230 -10.06 -2.40 -3.82
CA SER A 230 -10.54 -3.10 -2.63
C SER A 230 -9.71 -2.74 -1.40
N TYR A 231 -10.35 -2.26 -0.33
CA TYR A 231 -9.65 -2.01 0.94
C TYR A 231 -9.03 -3.30 1.50
N GLU A 232 -9.63 -4.47 1.25
CA GLU A 232 -9.12 -5.77 1.73
C GLU A 232 -7.79 -6.11 1.05
N ASP A 233 -7.73 -5.95 -0.27
CA ASP A 233 -6.49 -6.13 -1.03
C ASP A 233 -5.46 -5.06 -0.66
N TRP A 234 -5.88 -3.81 -0.45
CA TRP A 234 -4.98 -2.72 -0.09
C TRP A 234 -4.41 -2.85 1.33
N ARG A 235 -5.13 -3.48 2.28
CA ARG A 235 -4.53 -3.88 3.57
C ARG A 235 -3.34 -4.82 3.37
N ILE A 236 -3.37 -5.66 2.33
CA ILE A 236 -2.26 -6.57 2.02
C ILE A 236 -1.20 -5.87 1.16
N SER A 237 -1.57 -5.34 0.00
CA SER A 237 -0.64 -4.75 -0.97
C SER A 237 0.04 -3.51 -0.43
N HIS A 238 -0.73 -2.63 0.22
CA HIS A 238 -0.23 -1.35 0.69
C HIS A 238 0.33 -1.45 2.11
N ALA A 239 -0.47 -1.94 3.06
CA ALA A 239 -0.05 -1.94 4.47
C ALA A 239 0.97 -3.03 4.81
N LEU A 240 0.74 -4.28 4.41
CA LEU A 240 1.64 -5.39 4.73
C LEU A 240 2.81 -5.55 3.76
N SER A 241 2.62 -5.23 2.48
CA SER A 241 3.66 -5.40 1.48
C SER A 241 4.46 -4.11 1.26
N HIS A 242 3.82 -3.03 0.77
CA HIS A 242 4.51 -1.78 0.47
C HIS A 242 5.13 -1.13 1.71
N HIS A 243 4.36 -0.77 2.74
CA HIS A 243 4.93 -0.04 3.90
C HIS A 243 5.95 -0.83 4.70
N LEU A 244 5.81 -2.16 4.81
CA LEU A 244 6.77 -2.97 5.56
C LEU A 244 8.05 -3.23 4.77
N HIS A 245 7.97 -3.25 3.43
CA HIS A 245 9.05 -3.67 2.55
C HIS A 245 9.29 -2.71 1.38
N THR A 246 9.06 -1.41 1.60
CA THR A 246 9.07 -0.33 0.60
C THR A 246 10.26 -0.46 -0.34
N ASN A 247 10.02 -0.43 -1.64
CA ASN A 247 11.04 -0.49 -2.68
C ASN A 247 11.97 -1.72 -2.68
N THR A 248 11.68 -2.77 -1.90
CA THR A 248 12.34 -4.07 -2.02
C THR A 248 11.61 -4.96 -3.03
N VAL A 249 12.13 -6.14 -3.35
CA VAL A 249 11.38 -7.10 -4.19
C VAL A 249 10.09 -7.60 -3.53
N ASN A 250 9.94 -7.50 -2.20
CA ASN A 250 8.70 -7.84 -1.52
C ASN A 250 7.60 -6.77 -1.66
N ASP A 251 7.91 -5.60 -2.24
CA ASP A 251 6.95 -4.55 -2.52
C ASP A 251 6.07 -4.92 -3.73
N LEU A 252 4.83 -5.31 -3.44
CA LEU A 252 3.84 -5.74 -4.41
C LEU A 252 3.44 -4.58 -5.33
N GLU A 253 3.37 -3.35 -4.82
CA GLU A 253 2.93 -2.19 -5.61
C GLU A 253 3.88 -1.87 -6.75
N LEU A 254 5.19 -2.11 -6.56
CA LEU A 254 6.15 -2.05 -7.65
C LEU A 254 5.86 -3.08 -8.73
N SER A 255 5.63 -4.33 -8.34
CA SER A 255 5.37 -5.41 -9.28
C SER A 255 4.04 -5.24 -10.03
N MET A 256 3.01 -4.70 -9.38
CA MET A 256 1.68 -4.50 -9.97
C MET A 256 1.67 -3.56 -11.19
N LEU A 257 2.68 -2.69 -11.30
CA LEU A 257 2.85 -1.79 -12.44
C LEU A 257 3.70 -2.42 -13.55
N GLU A 258 4.40 -3.52 -13.28
CA GLU A 258 5.22 -4.22 -14.26
C GLU A 258 4.35 -5.10 -15.19
N PRO A 259 4.70 -5.18 -16.49
CA PRO A 259 5.91 -4.66 -17.12
C PRO A 259 5.78 -3.23 -17.66
N PHE A 260 4.71 -2.50 -17.35
CA PHE A 260 4.41 -1.21 -17.95
C PHE A 260 5.24 -0.07 -17.36
N LEU A 261 5.37 0.01 -16.05
CA LEU A 261 6.27 0.92 -15.35
C LEU A 261 7.22 0.09 -14.49
N GLN A 262 8.53 0.23 -14.74
CA GLN A 262 9.57 -0.53 -14.03
C GLN A 262 10.43 0.45 -13.23
N TYR A 263 10.23 0.50 -11.92
CA TYR A 263 10.99 1.39 -11.04
C TYR A 263 12.36 0.82 -10.67
N MET A 264 12.44 -0.48 -10.37
CA MET A 264 13.70 -1.17 -9.99
C MET A 264 14.83 -0.89 -11.00
N PRO A 265 16.06 -0.57 -10.60
CA PRO A 265 17.19 -0.22 -11.48
C PRO A 265 17.80 -1.42 -12.21
N ALA A 266 16.99 -2.20 -12.94
CA ALA A 266 17.47 -3.31 -13.75
C ALA A 266 18.36 -2.82 -14.92
N LYS A 267 19.52 -3.46 -15.11
CA LYS A 267 20.51 -3.10 -16.15
C LYS A 267 20.00 -3.38 -17.57
N ASP A 268 19.18 -4.40 -17.72
CA ASP A 268 18.57 -4.86 -18.96
C ASP A 268 17.17 -4.27 -19.18
N LYS A 269 16.92 -3.09 -18.59
CA LYS A 269 15.67 -2.36 -18.78
C LYS A 269 15.42 -2.15 -20.26
N PRO A 270 14.26 -2.57 -20.75
CA PRO A 270 14.10 -2.67 -22.18
C PRO A 270 13.39 -1.38 -22.69
N ILE A 271 13.56 -1.01 -23.97
CA ILE A 271 13.45 0.40 -24.42
C ILE A 271 12.12 1.11 -24.07
N TRP A 272 10.98 0.41 -24.15
CA TRP A 272 9.67 0.97 -23.80
C TRP A 272 9.60 1.28 -22.31
N ALA A 273 10.13 0.44 -21.42
CA ALA A 273 10.17 0.73 -19.99
C ALA A 273 11.04 1.96 -19.67
N GLN A 274 12.10 2.20 -20.44
CA GLN A 274 12.89 3.44 -20.37
C GLN A 274 12.11 4.67 -20.89
N MET A 275 11.15 4.45 -21.79
CA MET A 275 10.25 5.47 -22.36
C MET A 275 8.96 5.68 -21.52
N ALA A 276 8.87 5.12 -20.30
CA ALA A 276 7.70 5.22 -19.43
C ALA A 276 7.16 6.64 -19.25
N SER A 277 8.05 7.64 -19.21
CA SER A 277 7.69 9.07 -19.11
C SER A 277 6.72 9.56 -20.19
N PHE A 278 6.67 8.90 -21.36
CA PHE A 278 5.79 9.28 -22.47
C PHE A 278 4.38 8.67 -22.40
N TYR A 279 4.19 7.61 -21.62
CA TYR A 279 2.91 6.88 -21.58
C TYR A 279 2.37 6.59 -20.18
N TYR A 280 3.10 6.94 -19.11
CA TYR A 280 2.60 6.76 -17.74
C TYR A 280 1.22 7.41 -17.49
N PRO A 281 0.81 8.54 -18.12
CA PRO A 281 -0.53 9.08 -17.89
C PRO A 281 -1.63 8.12 -18.34
N ILE A 282 -1.38 7.30 -19.37
CA ILE A 282 -2.31 6.27 -19.84
C ILE A 282 -2.39 5.14 -18.81
N ILE A 283 -1.24 4.71 -18.26
CA ILE A 283 -1.22 3.68 -17.21
C ILE A 283 -1.96 4.19 -15.97
N PHE A 284 -1.71 5.43 -15.56
CA PHE A 284 -2.37 6.06 -14.43
C PHE A 284 -3.87 6.20 -14.63
N ALA A 285 -4.32 6.51 -15.86
CA ALA A 285 -5.75 6.63 -16.19
C ALA A 285 -6.53 5.33 -16.03
N PHE A 286 -5.89 4.17 -16.18
CA PHE A 286 -6.55 2.86 -16.15
C PHE A 286 -6.13 1.98 -14.97
N ALA A 287 -5.27 2.46 -14.07
CA ALA A 287 -4.76 1.66 -12.95
C ALA A 287 -5.87 1.16 -12.01
N THR A 288 -6.76 2.05 -11.53
CA THR A 288 -7.84 1.63 -10.61
C THR A 288 -8.86 0.74 -11.30
N ILE A 289 -9.10 0.95 -12.60
CA ILE A 289 -9.96 0.09 -13.42
C ILE A 289 -9.32 -1.30 -13.60
N GLY A 290 -8.02 -1.36 -13.83
CA GLY A 290 -7.27 -2.61 -13.91
C GLY A 290 -7.34 -3.39 -12.59
N MET A 291 -7.09 -2.71 -11.46
CA MET A 291 -7.24 -3.30 -10.12
C MET A 291 -8.66 -3.80 -9.87
N PHE A 292 -9.68 -3.02 -10.24
CA PHE A 292 -11.07 -3.42 -10.14
C PHE A 292 -11.41 -4.68 -10.95
N VAL A 293 -10.94 -4.76 -12.20
CA VAL A 293 -11.17 -5.92 -13.06
C VAL A 293 -10.47 -7.15 -12.50
N ILE A 294 -9.22 -7.02 -12.04
CA ILE A 294 -8.47 -8.11 -11.40
C ILE A 294 -9.18 -8.56 -10.13
N GLU A 295 -9.60 -7.63 -9.27
CA GLU A 295 -10.36 -7.89 -8.04
C GLU A 295 -11.57 -8.79 -8.31
N LEU A 296 -12.47 -8.37 -9.20
CA LEU A 296 -13.68 -9.13 -9.49
C LEU A 296 -13.37 -10.46 -10.18
N PHE A 297 -12.49 -10.45 -11.17
CA PHE A 297 -12.16 -11.66 -11.93
C PHE A 297 -11.60 -12.75 -11.01
N THR A 298 -10.62 -12.39 -10.17
CA THR A 298 -9.95 -13.32 -9.26
C THR A 298 -10.90 -13.84 -8.17
N ALA A 299 -11.82 -12.99 -7.69
CA ALA A 299 -12.87 -13.40 -6.76
C ALA A 299 -13.91 -14.34 -7.41
N ILE A 300 -14.31 -14.09 -8.68
CA ILE A 300 -15.28 -14.93 -9.41
C ILE A 300 -14.73 -16.34 -9.65
N ILE A 301 -13.45 -16.45 -10.02
CA ILE A 301 -12.82 -17.75 -10.28
C ILE A 301 -12.26 -18.42 -9.02
N ASN A 302 -12.44 -17.80 -7.84
CA ASN A 302 -11.90 -18.28 -6.56
C ASN A 302 -10.37 -18.52 -6.59
N MET A 303 -9.64 -17.61 -7.21
CA MET A 303 -8.19 -17.70 -7.32
C MET A 303 -7.55 -17.55 -5.94
N ASP A 304 -6.72 -18.51 -5.56
CA ASP A 304 -6.00 -18.55 -4.27
C ASP A 304 -6.90 -18.36 -3.03
N GLY A 305 -8.18 -18.77 -3.13
CA GLY A 305 -9.14 -18.70 -2.04
C GLY A 305 -9.87 -17.36 -1.89
N LYS A 306 -9.64 -16.40 -2.79
CA LYS A 306 -10.31 -15.10 -2.81
C LYS A 306 -11.79 -15.26 -3.16
N LYS A 307 -12.67 -14.56 -2.42
CA LYS A 307 -14.12 -14.62 -2.60
C LYS A 307 -14.71 -13.23 -2.80
N LEU A 308 -15.85 -13.16 -3.48
CA LEU A 308 -16.65 -11.94 -3.52
C LEU A 308 -17.17 -11.62 -2.11
N SER A 309 -16.97 -10.38 -1.69
CA SER A 309 -17.54 -9.82 -0.47
C SER A 309 -18.57 -8.75 -0.81
N TRP A 310 -19.40 -8.39 0.18
CA TRP A 310 -20.36 -7.29 0.02
C TRP A 310 -19.65 -5.97 -0.31
N ALA A 311 -18.38 -5.80 0.09
CA ALA A 311 -17.59 -4.61 -0.18
C ALA A 311 -17.31 -4.43 -1.68
N ASN A 312 -17.30 -5.51 -2.47
CA ASN A 312 -17.19 -5.42 -3.93
C ASN A 312 -18.43 -4.76 -4.56
N ALA A 313 -19.59 -4.78 -3.89
CA ALA A 313 -20.80 -4.12 -4.37
C ALA A 313 -20.77 -2.59 -4.23
N ILE A 314 -19.95 -2.07 -3.32
CA ILE A 314 -19.89 -0.62 -2.99
C ILE A 314 -19.57 0.22 -4.21
N GLN A 315 -18.68 -0.22 -5.09
CA GLN A 315 -18.30 0.57 -6.25
C GLN A 315 -19.46 0.81 -7.23
N PHE A 316 -20.49 -0.04 -7.21
CA PHE A 316 -21.67 0.09 -8.04
C PHE A 316 -22.72 1.02 -7.41
N PHE A 317 -22.52 1.46 -6.16
CA PHE A 317 -23.41 2.40 -5.51
C PHE A 317 -23.45 3.75 -6.24
N LEU A 318 -22.29 4.30 -6.63
CA LEU A 318 -22.23 5.59 -7.30
C LEU A 318 -22.96 5.62 -8.66
N PRO A 319 -22.73 4.67 -9.60
CA PRO A 319 -23.48 4.66 -10.85
C PRO A 319 -24.98 4.37 -10.63
N LEU A 320 -25.35 3.55 -9.64
CA LEU A 320 -26.75 3.32 -9.29
C LEU A 320 -27.41 4.61 -8.77
N TRP A 321 -26.74 5.33 -7.87
CA TRP A 321 -27.17 6.63 -7.34
C TRP A 321 -27.38 7.65 -8.47
N MET A 322 -26.40 7.78 -9.36
CA MET A 322 -26.49 8.66 -10.53
C MET A 322 -27.61 8.27 -11.48
N TRP A 323 -27.86 6.97 -11.68
CA TRP A 323 -28.91 6.50 -12.58
C TRP A 323 -30.30 6.78 -12.02
N CYS A 324 -30.52 6.50 -10.74
CA CYS A 324 -31.80 6.72 -10.08
C CYS A 324 -32.17 8.21 -9.98
N PHE A 325 -31.19 9.10 -9.75
CA PHE A 325 -31.47 10.49 -9.39
C PHE A 325 -30.88 11.54 -10.35
N GLY A 326 -30.00 11.17 -11.28
CA GLY A 326 -29.37 12.08 -12.23
C GLY A 326 -30.15 12.30 -13.52
N GLY A 327 -31.09 11.40 -13.84
CA GLY A 327 -31.97 11.49 -15.01
C GLY A 327 -31.27 11.33 -16.37
N LEU A 328 -30.04 10.82 -16.40
CA LEU A 328 -29.41 10.30 -17.61
C LEU A 328 -29.89 8.86 -17.86
N SER A 329 -29.90 8.41 -19.11
CA SER A 329 -30.14 6.99 -19.40
C SER A 329 -29.00 6.14 -18.86
N LEU A 330 -29.25 4.86 -18.57
CA LEU A 330 -28.26 3.96 -17.99
C LEU A 330 -26.91 3.95 -18.73
N SER A 331 -26.90 3.93 -20.08
CA SER A 331 -25.67 3.94 -20.87
C SER A 331 -24.82 5.20 -20.65
N TYR A 332 -25.43 6.38 -20.70
CA TYR A 332 -24.76 7.66 -20.39
C TYR A 332 -24.32 7.75 -18.93
N THR A 333 -25.10 7.23 -17.98
CA THR A 333 -24.67 7.17 -16.57
C THR A 333 -23.43 6.30 -16.39
N LEU A 334 -23.40 5.11 -17.02
CA LEU A 334 -22.24 4.22 -16.94
C LEU A 334 -21.01 4.83 -17.61
N LEU A 335 -21.17 5.52 -18.75
CA LEU A 335 -20.09 6.25 -19.40
C LEU A 335 -19.55 7.39 -18.52
N LEU A 336 -20.44 8.15 -17.88
CA LEU A 336 -20.07 9.23 -16.97
C LEU A 336 -19.33 8.69 -15.74
N TRP A 337 -19.86 7.66 -15.09
CA TRP A 337 -19.21 6.98 -13.97
C TRP A 337 -17.82 6.45 -14.35
N PHE A 338 -17.71 5.77 -15.50
CA PHE A 338 -16.41 5.31 -16.01
C PHE A 338 -15.42 6.47 -16.19
N THR A 339 -15.88 7.60 -16.74
CA THR A 339 -15.03 8.80 -16.92
C THR A 339 -14.60 9.40 -15.58
N ILE A 340 -15.50 9.46 -14.59
CA ILE A 340 -15.19 9.88 -13.22
C ILE A 340 -14.12 8.96 -12.62
N THR A 341 -14.24 7.64 -12.79
CA THR A 341 -13.26 6.66 -12.30
C THR A 341 -11.90 6.81 -12.97
N VAL A 342 -11.84 7.06 -14.28
CA VAL A 342 -10.59 7.37 -15.00
C VAL A 342 -9.91 8.60 -14.41
N ILE A 343 -10.66 9.68 -14.19
CA ILE A 343 -10.11 10.92 -13.63
C ILE A 343 -9.63 10.70 -12.18
N ASN A 344 -10.41 9.97 -11.38
CA ASN A 344 -9.99 9.52 -10.05
C ASN A 344 -8.66 8.76 -10.11
N SER A 345 -8.53 7.81 -11.05
CA SER A 345 -7.32 7.02 -11.23
C SER A 345 -6.12 7.91 -11.54
N ILE A 346 -6.25 8.87 -12.46
CA ILE A 346 -5.15 9.81 -12.78
C ILE A 346 -4.70 10.56 -11.52
N PHE A 347 -5.63 11.21 -10.80
CA PHE A 347 -5.27 12.01 -9.63
C PHE A 347 -4.72 11.15 -8.49
N PHE A 348 -5.35 10.01 -8.20
CA PHE A 348 -4.89 9.11 -7.14
C PHE A 348 -3.49 8.57 -7.44
N MET A 349 -3.22 8.12 -8.67
CA MET A 349 -1.90 7.62 -9.06
C MET A 349 -0.86 8.73 -9.09
N CYS A 350 -1.22 9.93 -9.58
CA CYS A 350 -0.35 11.09 -9.49
C CYS A 350 0.03 11.39 -8.03
N PHE A 351 -0.92 11.46 -7.11
CA PHE A 351 -0.61 11.76 -5.72
C PHE A 351 0.14 10.61 -5.05
N GLY A 352 -0.38 9.38 -5.15
CA GLY A 352 0.11 8.17 -4.48
C GLY A 352 1.45 7.64 -5.00
N LEU A 353 1.62 7.44 -6.31
CA LEU A 353 2.87 6.92 -6.88
C LEU A 353 3.96 7.98 -7.04
N THR A 354 3.66 9.26 -6.88
CA THR A 354 4.72 10.25 -6.77
C THR A 354 4.96 10.66 -5.32
N ALA A 355 4.29 10.02 -4.33
CA ALA A 355 4.20 10.40 -2.91
C ALA A 355 5.50 10.27 -2.09
N GLY A 356 6.64 10.58 -2.66
CA GLY A 356 7.93 10.54 -1.99
C GLY A 356 8.65 9.20 -2.09
N HIS A 357 7.97 8.08 -2.47
CA HIS A 357 8.61 6.76 -2.57
C HIS A 357 9.26 6.43 -3.92
N HIS A 358 8.98 7.20 -4.96
CA HIS A 358 9.51 6.96 -6.31
C HIS A 358 10.43 8.06 -6.85
N SER A 359 11.11 8.77 -5.94
CA SER A 359 12.20 9.68 -6.30
C SER A 359 13.44 8.91 -6.76
N HIS A 360 14.19 9.48 -7.70
CA HIS A 360 15.47 8.92 -8.16
C HIS A 360 16.58 8.89 -7.09
N HIS A 361 16.36 9.53 -5.93
CA HIS A 361 17.27 9.46 -4.78
C HIS A 361 16.95 8.33 -3.81
N ASN A 362 15.77 7.72 -3.92
CA ASN A 362 15.36 6.66 -3.02
C ASN A 362 16.07 5.36 -3.36
N PHE A 363 16.25 4.53 -2.34
CA PHE A 363 16.68 3.14 -2.49
C PHE A 363 15.63 2.31 -3.22
N PHE A 364 16.09 1.42 -4.11
CA PHE A 364 15.33 0.34 -4.75
C PHE A 364 16.14 -0.96 -4.78
N ASP A 365 15.47 -2.13 -4.73
CA ASP A 365 16.17 -3.40 -4.97
C ASP A 365 16.87 -3.39 -6.34
N GLY A 366 18.16 -3.69 -6.33
CA GLY A 366 19.09 -3.44 -7.43
C GLY A 366 20.17 -2.41 -7.06
N ASP A 367 19.91 -1.55 -6.08
CA ASP A 367 20.92 -0.68 -5.46
C ASP A 367 21.78 -1.43 -4.43
N ILE A 368 22.88 -0.82 -4.02
CA ILE A 368 23.70 -1.32 -2.91
C ILE A 368 23.05 -0.84 -1.59
N PRO A 369 22.58 -1.75 -0.72
CA PRO A 369 22.02 -1.38 0.58
C PRO A 369 23.12 -0.89 1.53
N ARG A 370 22.74 -0.22 2.62
CA ARG A 370 23.70 0.28 3.63
C ARG A 370 24.46 -0.83 4.33
N ASP A 371 23.80 -1.97 4.55
CA ASP A 371 24.35 -3.16 5.18
C ASP A 371 23.59 -4.39 4.67
N GLU A 372 24.11 -5.59 4.95
CA GLU A 372 23.45 -6.86 4.69
C GLU A 372 22.14 -6.99 5.48
N TYR A 373 22.20 -6.64 6.77
CA TYR A 373 21.05 -6.53 7.67
C TYR A 373 21.08 -5.17 8.34
N TYR A 374 19.99 -4.41 8.27
CA TYR A 374 19.97 -3.04 8.81
C TYR A 374 18.63 -2.67 9.42
N ASP A 375 18.63 -1.56 10.14
CA ASP A 375 17.50 -1.09 10.93
C ASP A 375 16.33 -0.70 10.01
N TRP A 376 15.13 -1.22 10.33
CA TRP A 376 13.92 -0.96 9.54
C TRP A 376 13.59 0.53 9.42
N GLY A 377 13.79 1.31 10.48
CA GLY A 377 13.53 2.74 10.47
C GLY A 377 14.48 3.51 9.55
N ILE A 378 15.74 3.08 9.46
CA ILE A 378 16.70 3.63 8.49
C ILE A 378 16.30 3.29 7.05
N HIS A 379 15.81 2.08 6.80
CA HIS A 379 15.28 1.72 5.47
C HIS A 379 14.13 2.62 5.02
N GLN A 380 13.20 2.93 5.93
CA GLN A 380 12.10 3.85 5.62
C GLN A 380 12.62 5.25 5.24
N LEU A 381 13.71 5.71 5.86
CA LEU A 381 14.35 6.97 5.50
C LEU A 381 15.06 6.91 4.14
N ASP A 382 15.62 5.76 3.76
CA ASP A 382 16.27 5.56 2.47
C ASP A 382 15.27 5.44 1.31
N THR A 383 14.02 5.08 1.60
CA THR A 383 12.98 4.82 0.59
C THR A 383 11.96 5.95 0.47
N VAL A 384 12.21 7.09 1.10
CA VAL A 384 11.32 8.26 1.07
C VAL A 384 12.09 9.53 0.75
N SER A 385 11.47 10.41 -0.03
CA SER A 385 11.89 11.79 -0.28
C SER A 385 10.85 12.75 0.27
N GLU A 386 11.31 13.86 0.85
CA GLU A 386 10.45 14.91 1.38
C GLU A 386 9.69 15.66 0.29
N ARG A 387 8.46 16.07 0.61
CA ARG A 387 7.70 17.07 -0.15
C ARG A 387 7.59 18.35 0.66
N VAL A 388 8.38 19.34 0.28
CA VAL A 388 8.48 20.64 0.99
C VAL A 388 7.19 21.47 0.89
N ASP A 389 6.33 21.20 -0.10
CA ASP A 389 5.25 22.11 -0.50
C ASP A 389 3.89 21.90 0.22
N GLU A 390 3.76 20.92 1.12
CA GLU A 390 2.44 20.50 1.67
C GLU A 390 2.30 20.56 3.21
N THR A 391 3.25 21.16 3.91
CA THR A 391 3.45 20.95 5.37
C THR A 391 2.36 21.54 6.29
N ASP A 392 1.64 22.60 5.90
CA ASP A 392 0.81 23.38 6.84
C ASP A 392 -0.72 23.17 6.73
N ASN A 393 -1.22 22.40 5.75
CA ASN A 393 -2.67 22.25 5.55
C ASN A 393 -3.16 20.80 5.76
N HIS A 394 -3.89 20.58 6.86
CA HIS A 394 -4.49 19.27 7.20
C HIS A 394 -5.34 18.66 6.08
N PHE A 395 -6.17 19.47 5.40
CA PHE A 395 -7.05 18.95 4.37
C PHE A 395 -6.28 18.53 3.11
N LYS A 396 -5.26 19.31 2.72
CA LYS A 396 -4.35 18.93 1.63
C LYS A 396 -3.60 17.65 1.98
N SER A 397 -2.99 17.59 3.17
CA SER A 397 -2.29 16.40 3.66
C SER A 397 -3.17 15.14 3.63
N LEU A 398 -4.43 15.26 4.07
CA LEU A 398 -5.41 14.16 4.06
C LEU A 398 -5.78 13.68 2.65
N THR A 399 -5.79 14.58 1.66
CA THR A 399 -6.32 14.30 0.31
C THR A 399 -5.25 14.09 -0.77
N GLN A 400 -3.98 14.44 -0.48
CA GLN A 400 -2.86 14.40 -1.42
C GLN A 400 -1.63 13.62 -0.90
N VAL A 401 -1.74 12.91 0.22
CA VAL A 401 -0.64 12.16 0.86
C VAL A 401 0.47 13.10 1.37
N GLY A 402 0.09 14.24 1.93
CA GLY A 402 0.97 15.39 2.14
C GLY A 402 1.72 15.48 3.47
N LYS A 403 2.23 14.39 4.06
CA LYS A 403 3.18 14.44 5.18
C LYS A 403 4.18 13.27 5.15
N ARG A 404 5.40 13.53 4.69
CA ARG A 404 6.58 12.64 4.85
C ARG A 404 7.84 13.52 4.89
N ALA A 405 8.59 13.53 6.00
CA ALA A 405 9.88 14.25 6.12
C ALA A 405 11.05 13.42 5.51
N ALA A 406 12.26 13.96 5.42
CA ALA A 406 13.41 13.25 4.82
C ALA A 406 14.35 12.60 5.85
N GLY A 407 15.01 11.52 5.42
CA GLY A 407 16.37 11.17 5.81
C GLY A 407 17.38 11.95 4.95
N THR A 408 18.57 12.22 5.48
CA THR A 408 19.59 13.07 4.84
C THR A 408 20.11 12.52 3.50
N PRO A 409 20.52 13.37 2.54
CA PRO A 409 21.15 12.93 1.29
C PRO A 409 22.42 12.14 1.58
N ARG A 410 22.70 11.09 0.79
CA ARG A 410 23.94 10.30 0.83
C ARG A 410 25.14 11.25 0.86
N CYS A 411 25.85 11.28 1.99
CA CYS A 411 27.18 11.87 2.05
C CYS A 411 28.21 10.80 1.66
N SER A 412 29.21 11.27 0.92
CA SER A 412 30.24 10.52 0.22
C SER A 412 31.05 9.54 1.07
N THR A 413 31.67 8.60 0.35
CA THR A 413 32.56 7.49 0.73
C THR A 413 33.73 7.84 1.67
N THR A 414 33.44 8.24 2.91
CA THR A 414 34.48 8.41 3.95
C THR A 414 33.99 7.86 5.28
N PRO A 415 34.83 7.11 6.05
CA PRO A 415 34.42 6.52 7.32
C PRO A 415 34.08 7.61 8.32
N MET A 416 32.91 7.49 8.97
CA MET A 416 32.43 8.45 9.97
C MET A 416 33.14 8.18 11.30
N ASP A 417 34.07 9.07 11.69
CA ASP A 417 34.74 9.09 12.99
C ASP A 417 33.77 9.63 14.06
N ILE A 418 33.51 8.82 15.10
CA ILE A 418 32.48 9.05 16.13
C ILE A 418 32.99 9.97 17.27
N SER A 419 34.15 10.62 17.10
CA SER A 419 34.82 11.32 18.21
C SER A 419 34.51 12.82 18.40
N ASN A 420 33.60 13.45 17.63
CA ASN A 420 33.37 14.89 17.77
C ASN A 420 31.89 15.31 17.86
N THR A 421 31.31 15.12 19.05
CA THR A 421 30.00 15.67 19.45
C THR A 421 30.11 17.15 19.83
N ARG A 422 29.90 18.06 18.87
CA ARG A 422 29.45 19.45 19.13
C ARG A 422 28.66 19.98 17.93
N GLY A 423 27.33 19.91 17.99
CA GLY A 423 26.42 20.40 16.95
C GLY A 423 25.04 19.78 17.01
N THR A 424 24.38 19.81 18.17
CA THR A 424 23.00 19.34 18.35
C THR A 424 22.02 20.41 17.86
N ALA A 425 21.58 20.32 16.61
CA ALA A 425 20.39 21.02 16.09
C ALA A 425 19.77 20.36 14.84
N ASP A 426 20.53 19.59 14.05
CA ASP A 426 20.08 19.14 12.72
C ASP A 426 19.53 17.71 12.66
N ALA A 427 19.26 17.08 13.82
CA ALA A 427 18.69 15.73 13.86
C ALA A 427 17.16 15.71 13.84
N LEU A 428 16.47 16.81 14.09
CA LEU A 428 15.00 16.87 14.22
C LEU A 428 14.15 16.45 12.99
N PRO A 429 14.61 16.59 11.72
CA PRO A 429 13.75 16.27 10.55
C PRO A 429 13.58 14.77 10.26
N ALA A 430 14.54 13.91 10.64
CA ALA A 430 14.47 12.46 10.44
C ALA A 430 13.40 11.77 11.30
N PHE A 431 12.80 12.51 12.25
CA PHE A 431 11.85 11.99 13.21
C PHE A 431 10.43 11.86 12.62
N GLU A 432 10.01 12.68 11.66
CA GLU A 432 8.57 12.78 11.31
C GLU A 432 8.02 11.68 10.38
N VAL A 433 8.87 10.93 9.65
CA VAL A 433 8.42 9.83 8.74
C VAL A 433 7.94 8.62 9.50
N VAL A 434 8.80 8.16 10.42
CA VAL A 434 8.51 7.03 11.28
C VAL A 434 7.49 7.45 12.33
N ILE A 435 7.43 8.73 12.74
CA ILE A 435 6.30 9.29 13.49
C ILE A 435 5.01 9.21 12.68
N GLY A 436 5.00 9.63 11.41
CA GLY A 436 3.84 9.53 10.54
C GLY A 436 3.34 8.08 10.49
N LEU A 437 4.22 7.15 10.10
CA LEU A 437 3.91 5.71 10.06
C LEU A 437 3.47 5.16 11.43
N LEU A 438 4.22 5.42 12.52
CA LEU A 438 3.87 4.95 13.87
C LEU A 438 2.58 5.56 14.42
N LEU A 439 2.29 6.83 14.13
CA LEU A 439 1.03 7.48 14.51
C LEU A 439 -0.13 7.03 13.60
N PHE A 440 0.12 6.72 12.33
CA PHE A 440 -0.87 6.15 11.42
C PHE A 440 -1.25 4.71 11.80
N PHE A 441 -0.28 3.88 12.20
CA PHE A 441 -0.48 2.47 12.51
C PHE A 441 -0.96 2.22 13.95
N ASN A 442 -0.61 3.07 14.91
CA ASN A 442 -0.92 2.83 16.32
C ASN A 442 -2.30 3.38 16.77
N ASP A 443 -3.13 3.86 15.84
CA ASP A 443 -4.53 4.20 16.11
C ASP A 443 -5.40 2.96 16.43
N ILE A 444 -4.79 1.78 16.47
CA ILE A 444 -5.29 0.43 16.78
C ILE A 444 -5.54 0.18 18.29
N ALA A 445 -4.99 1.00 19.19
CA ALA A 445 -4.99 0.70 20.64
C ALA A 445 -5.92 1.57 21.50
N ILE A 446 -7.03 2.10 20.97
CA ILE A 446 -7.99 2.87 21.77
C ILE A 446 -9.42 2.34 21.54
N ASN A 447 -9.96 1.75 22.61
CA ASN A 447 -11.39 1.55 22.85
C ASN A 447 -12.21 2.82 22.64
#